data_AF-A0A1G7SZ68-F1
#
_entry.id   AF-A0A1G7SZ68-F1
#
_cell.length_a   1.000
_cell.length_b   1.000
_cell.length_c   1.000
_cell.angle_alpha   90.00
_cell.angle_beta   90.00
_cell.angle_gamma   90.00
#
_symmetry.space_group_name_H-M   'P 1'
#
loop_
_entity.id
_entity.type
_entity.pdbx_description
1 polymer ?
#
loop_
_entity_poly.entity_id
_entity_poly.type
_entity_poly.pdbx_seq_one_letter_code
_entity_poly.pdbx_strand_id
1 'polypeptide(L)'
;MAARPRSQRQLQIQRSREMRNDGHTWTEVAAEFRETYRVNARVALRVAHGWSQGDVADRWNELWPDDPKTFKNISYWERWPAESGYEPSLEVLARLAEIYACHLTDLLVDVGDHRAADPVQRARTELARLPAVVTTGEQELSQDTSDDVGAGRAALRELAERLERTPAQDVAEQLAIWVSQLDPAFDRRSLLVKLGFAFTLAAATPAVDAPRPATAAVPGTLDLSGVWKSEYSFYSDGRGQELASTHYVVIRHQGNALSVESLPHSTGSELRMELALDGISATGTWEEKTSPTGYYKGAVYRGATQLLVESGGQMTGRWLGFGKRFQINNGAWELRLESRSITPDSVAEFASRV
;
A
#
# COMPACT_ATOMS: atom_id res chain seq x y z
N MET A 1 51.79 -23.70 6.10
CA MET A 1 51.48 -24.22 4.74
C MET A 1 50.25 -23.51 4.24
N ALA A 2 50.38 -22.61 3.26
CA ALA A 2 49.23 -21.89 2.69
C ALA A 2 48.40 -22.85 1.83
N ALA A 3 47.11 -23.00 2.14
CA ALA A 3 46.20 -23.86 1.39
C ALA A 3 46.12 -23.39 -0.08
N ARG A 4 46.22 -24.32 -1.02
CA ARG A 4 46.01 -24.02 -2.45
C ARG A 4 44.62 -23.38 -2.65
N PRO A 5 44.50 -22.35 -3.49
CA PRO A 5 43.20 -21.74 -3.77
C PRO A 5 42.26 -22.83 -4.32
N ARG A 6 41.11 -23.01 -3.67
CA ARG A 6 40.09 -23.99 -4.08
C ARG A 6 39.66 -23.69 -5.51
N SER A 7 39.52 -24.73 -6.34
CA SER A 7 39.02 -24.53 -7.70
C SER A 7 37.56 -24.07 -7.67
N GLN A 8 37.15 -23.24 -8.63
CA GLN A 8 35.77 -22.72 -8.69
C GLN A 8 34.72 -23.84 -8.64
N ARG A 9 34.99 -24.97 -9.32
CA ARG A 9 34.13 -26.17 -9.27
C ARG A 9 34.00 -26.75 -7.86
N GLN A 10 35.07 -26.78 -7.08
CA GLN A 10 35.03 -27.26 -5.69
C GLN A 10 34.19 -26.33 -4.81
N LEU A 11 34.28 -25.01 -5.03
CA LEU A 11 33.46 -24.03 -4.31
C LEU A 11 31.98 -24.19 -4.64
N GLN A 12 31.63 -24.35 -5.92
CA GLN A 12 30.25 -24.60 -6.35
C GLN A 12 29.68 -25.87 -5.73
N ILE A 13 30.41 -26.99 -5.77
CA ILE A 13 29.94 -28.25 -5.19
C ILE A 13 29.75 -28.11 -3.68
N GLN A 14 30.68 -27.45 -2.99
CA GLN A 14 30.58 -27.23 -1.55
C GLN A 14 29.36 -26.37 -1.20
N ARG A 15 29.17 -25.24 -1.90
CA ARG A 15 28.06 -24.32 -1.67
C ARG A 15 26.71 -24.96 -1.94
N SER A 16 26.60 -25.72 -3.04
CA SER A 16 25.39 -26.48 -3.35
C SER A 16 25.04 -27.47 -2.23
N ARG A 17 26.03 -28.22 -1.71
CA ARG A 17 25.81 -29.15 -0.59
C ARG A 17 25.33 -28.46 0.67
N GLU A 18 25.91 -27.31 1.01
CA GLU A 18 25.48 -26.51 2.15
C GLU A 18 24.01 -26.09 2.01
N MET A 19 23.65 -25.46 0.89
CA MET A 19 22.26 -25.03 0.66
C MET A 19 21.27 -26.20 0.65
N ARG A 20 21.66 -27.35 0.08
CA ARG A 20 20.83 -28.56 0.07
C ARG A 20 20.64 -29.13 1.47
N ASN A 21 21.64 -29.07 2.35
CA ASN A 21 21.51 -29.47 3.75
C ASN A 21 20.57 -28.52 4.52
N ASP A 22 20.54 -27.25 4.13
CA ASP A 22 19.63 -26.24 4.69
C ASP A 22 18.20 -26.33 4.11
N GLY A 23 17.92 -27.30 3.24
CA GLY A 23 16.59 -27.56 2.70
C GLY A 23 16.23 -26.83 1.40
N HIS A 24 17.15 -26.05 0.82
CA HIS A 24 16.91 -25.32 -0.44
C HIS A 24 16.72 -26.30 -1.60
N THR A 25 15.81 -25.98 -2.51
CA THR A 25 15.56 -26.67 -3.78
C THR A 25 16.68 -26.44 -4.81
N TRP A 26 16.75 -27.26 -5.87
CA TRP A 26 17.75 -27.07 -6.92
C TRP A 26 17.60 -25.74 -7.66
N THR A 27 16.37 -25.24 -7.78
CA THR A 27 16.08 -23.96 -8.43
C THR A 27 16.55 -22.78 -7.59
N GLU A 28 16.45 -22.86 -6.26
CA GLU A 28 17.00 -21.84 -5.34
C GLU A 28 18.53 -21.83 -5.36
N VAL A 29 19.18 -23.01 -5.36
CA VAL A 29 20.65 -23.10 -5.53
C VAL A 29 21.07 -22.52 -6.88
N ALA A 30 20.34 -22.85 -7.95
CA ALA A 30 20.60 -22.32 -9.28
C ALA A 30 20.40 -20.80 -9.35
N ALA A 31 19.39 -20.25 -8.66
CA ALA A 31 19.17 -18.81 -8.58
C ALA A 31 20.37 -18.10 -7.95
N GLU A 32 20.89 -18.59 -6.82
CA GLU A 32 22.11 -18.05 -6.19
C GLU A 32 23.30 -18.13 -7.15
N PHE A 33 23.43 -19.24 -7.89
CA PHE A 33 24.56 -19.46 -8.80
C PHE A 33 24.50 -18.57 -10.04
N ARG A 34 23.31 -18.25 -10.56
CA ARG A 34 23.14 -17.27 -11.65
C ARG A 34 23.64 -15.90 -11.23
N GLU A 35 23.32 -15.47 -10.03
CA GLU A 35 23.73 -14.16 -9.51
C GLU A 35 25.23 -14.13 -9.21
N THR A 36 25.71 -15.13 -8.48
CA THR A 36 27.11 -15.21 -8.01
C THR A 36 28.10 -15.45 -9.14
N TYR A 37 27.80 -16.38 -10.04
CA TYR A 37 28.72 -16.79 -11.11
C TYR A 37 28.38 -16.20 -12.49
N ARG A 38 27.30 -15.40 -12.60
CA ARG A 38 26.86 -14.74 -13.84
C ARG A 38 26.69 -15.72 -15.01
N VAL A 39 26.14 -16.89 -14.72
CA VAL A 39 25.83 -17.93 -15.71
C VAL A 39 24.34 -17.92 -16.04
N ASN A 40 23.99 -18.43 -17.22
CA ASN A 40 22.59 -18.59 -17.61
C ASN A 40 21.88 -19.69 -16.79
N ALA A 41 20.55 -19.72 -16.85
CA ALA A 41 19.72 -20.60 -16.04
C ALA A 41 20.01 -22.10 -16.27
N ARG A 42 20.25 -22.49 -17.53
CA ARG A 42 20.57 -23.88 -17.91
C ARG A 42 21.91 -24.32 -17.32
N VAL A 43 22.94 -23.49 -17.43
CA VAL A 43 24.25 -23.73 -16.81
C VAL A 43 24.14 -23.77 -15.29
N ALA A 44 23.39 -22.83 -14.70
CA ALA A 44 23.23 -22.73 -13.25
C ALA A 44 22.60 -23.98 -12.64
N LEU A 45 21.53 -24.51 -13.24
CA LEU A 45 20.91 -25.76 -12.81
C LEU A 45 21.90 -26.92 -12.91
N ARG A 46 22.63 -27.04 -14.03
CA ARG A 46 23.66 -28.08 -14.17
C ARG A 46 24.73 -28.02 -13.08
N VAL A 47 25.29 -26.83 -12.84
CA VAL A 47 26.35 -26.67 -11.84
C VAL A 47 25.82 -26.73 -10.41
N ALA A 48 24.55 -26.42 -10.16
CA ALA A 48 23.88 -26.64 -8.87
C ALA A 48 23.90 -28.13 -8.51
N HIS A 49 23.65 -29.02 -9.48
CA HIS A 49 23.80 -30.47 -9.27
C HIS A 49 25.25 -30.96 -9.18
N GLY A 50 26.24 -30.09 -9.41
CA GLY A 50 27.67 -30.43 -9.46
C GLY A 50 28.11 -31.18 -10.72
N TRP A 51 27.25 -31.19 -11.75
CA TRP A 51 27.43 -32.00 -12.95
C TRP A 51 28.25 -31.30 -14.04
N SER A 52 29.01 -32.11 -14.78
CA SER A 52 29.62 -31.73 -16.05
C SER A 52 28.59 -31.81 -17.19
N GLN A 53 28.89 -31.21 -18.34
CA GLN A 53 28.05 -31.37 -19.54
C GLN A 53 28.00 -32.83 -20.03
N GLY A 54 29.05 -33.61 -19.77
CA GLY A 54 29.07 -35.05 -20.02
C GLY A 54 28.09 -35.78 -19.11
N ASP A 55 28.11 -35.47 -17.81
CA ASP A 55 27.24 -36.11 -16.81
C ASP A 55 25.74 -35.90 -17.11
N VAL A 56 25.40 -34.77 -17.76
CA VAL A 56 24.03 -34.49 -18.23
C VAL A 56 23.70 -35.29 -19.49
N ALA A 57 24.65 -35.40 -20.43
CA ALA A 57 24.48 -36.22 -21.62
C ALA A 57 24.34 -37.72 -21.26
N ASP A 58 25.09 -38.20 -20.27
CA ASP A 58 24.98 -39.57 -19.78
C ASP A 58 23.58 -39.84 -19.21
N ARG A 59 23.07 -38.96 -18.34
CA ARG A 59 21.70 -39.04 -17.80
C ARG A 59 20.63 -38.96 -18.88
N TRP A 60 20.83 -38.11 -19.88
CA TRP A 60 19.94 -38.05 -21.03
C TRP A 60 19.87 -39.40 -21.75
N ASN A 61 21.02 -40.01 -22.00
CA ASN A 61 21.12 -41.27 -22.74
C ASN A 61 20.58 -42.46 -21.93
N GLU A 62 20.66 -42.39 -20.60
CA GLU A 62 20.02 -43.36 -19.70
C GLU A 62 18.50 -43.30 -19.77
N LEU A 63 17.91 -42.10 -19.83
CA LEU A 63 16.46 -41.90 -19.86
C LEU A 63 15.86 -42.09 -21.26
N TRP A 64 16.59 -41.68 -22.31
CA TRP A 64 16.12 -41.70 -23.70
C TRP A 64 17.17 -42.33 -24.64
N PRO A 65 17.33 -43.67 -24.60
CA PRO A 65 18.35 -44.36 -25.39
C PRO A 65 18.14 -44.25 -26.91
N ASP A 66 16.89 -44.04 -27.36
CA ASP A 66 16.54 -43.94 -28.78
C ASP A 66 16.94 -42.59 -29.40
N ASP A 67 17.27 -41.57 -28.60
CA ASP A 67 17.69 -40.25 -29.05
C ASP A 67 18.94 -39.77 -28.29
N PRO A 68 20.11 -40.37 -28.55
CA PRO A 68 21.31 -40.11 -27.78
C PRO A 68 21.85 -38.69 -28.01
N LYS A 69 22.34 -38.07 -26.95
CA LYS A 69 23.00 -36.77 -26.93
C LYS A 69 24.43 -36.89 -26.41
N THR A 70 25.23 -35.90 -26.81
CA THR A 70 26.61 -35.74 -26.37
C THR A 70 26.75 -34.46 -25.56
N PHE A 71 27.88 -34.30 -24.86
CA PHE A 71 28.20 -33.06 -24.17
C PHE A 71 28.15 -31.82 -25.10
N LYS A 72 28.40 -31.99 -26.41
CA LYS A 72 28.31 -30.90 -27.40
C LYS A 72 26.87 -30.40 -27.54
N ASN A 73 25.88 -31.29 -27.53
CA ASN A 73 24.46 -30.90 -27.57
C ASN A 73 24.11 -30.03 -26.36
N ILE A 74 24.52 -30.47 -25.16
CA ILE A 74 24.31 -29.70 -23.92
C ILE A 74 24.99 -28.33 -24.01
N SER A 75 26.24 -28.28 -24.49
CA SER A 75 27.00 -27.05 -24.68
C SER A 75 26.35 -26.07 -25.66
N TYR A 76 25.68 -26.56 -26.71
CA TYR A 76 24.95 -25.71 -27.65
C TYR A 76 23.73 -25.05 -27.00
N TRP A 77 22.93 -25.81 -26.24
CA TRP A 77 21.75 -25.28 -25.54
C TRP A 77 22.12 -24.34 -24.39
N GLU A 78 23.23 -24.62 -23.71
CA GLU A 78 23.75 -23.76 -22.65
C GLU A 78 24.33 -22.45 -23.17
N ARG A 79 24.70 -22.34 -24.45
CA ARG A 79 25.19 -21.09 -25.04
C ARG A 79 24.08 -20.20 -25.58
N TRP A 80 22.89 -20.75 -25.82
CA TRP A 80 21.72 -19.95 -26.20
C TRP A 80 21.32 -19.06 -25.00
N PRO A 81 20.95 -17.77 -25.20
CA PRO A 81 20.59 -17.13 -26.48
C PRO A 81 21.73 -16.41 -27.24
N ALA A 82 23.00 -16.63 -26.89
CA ALA A 82 24.11 -16.02 -27.64
C ALA A 82 24.25 -16.61 -29.06
N GLU A 83 24.85 -15.85 -29.98
CA GLU A 83 25.00 -16.21 -31.40
C GLU A 83 25.64 -17.59 -31.65
N SER A 84 26.48 -18.06 -30.72
CA SER A 84 27.17 -19.36 -30.84
C SER A 84 26.38 -20.55 -30.30
N GLY A 85 25.22 -20.31 -29.68
CA GLY A 85 24.32 -21.32 -29.13
C GLY A 85 23.19 -21.69 -30.08
N TYR A 86 22.52 -22.81 -29.80
CA TYR A 86 21.32 -23.22 -30.53
C TYR A 86 20.13 -23.25 -29.60
N GLU A 87 19.00 -22.73 -30.08
CA GLU A 87 17.74 -22.73 -29.34
C GLU A 87 17.29 -24.17 -29.04
N PRO A 88 17.12 -24.54 -27.76
CA PRO A 88 16.57 -25.84 -27.40
C PRO A 88 15.08 -25.90 -27.78
N SER A 89 14.65 -27.00 -28.41
CA SER A 89 13.23 -27.23 -28.67
C SER A 89 12.44 -27.40 -27.37
N LEU A 90 11.11 -27.27 -27.42
CA LEU A 90 10.26 -27.49 -26.26
C LEU A 90 10.43 -28.91 -25.68
N GLU A 91 10.58 -29.91 -26.53
CA GLU A 91 10.86 -31.29 -26.13
C GLU A 91 12.20 -31.39 -25.39
N VAL A 92 13.25 -30.72 -25.90
CA VAL A 92 14.54 -30.67 -25.23
C VAL A 92 14.44 -30.01 -23.86
N LEU A 93 13.72 -28.89 -23.76
CA LEU A 93 13.51 -28.19 -22.51
C LEU A 93 12.76 -29.05 -21.49
N ALA A 94 11.73 -29.80 -21.91
CA ALA A 94 11.00 -30.71 -21.04
C ALA A 94 11.91 -31.83 -20.50
N ARG A 95 12.72 -32.45 -21.36
CA ARG A 95 13.67 -33.50 -20.95
C ARG A 95 14.77 -32.97 -20.04
N LEU A 96 15.30 -31.77 -20.31
CA LEU A 96 16.25 -31.11 -19.41
C LEU A 96 15.62 -30.80 -18.05
N ALA A 97 14.36 -30.37 -18.02
CA ALA A 97 13.65 -30.09 -16.78
C ALA A 97 13.48 -31.36 -15.93
N GLU A 98 13.22 -32.50 -16.57
CA GLU A 98 13.18 -33.82 -15.92
C GLU A 98 14.55 -34.23 -15.37
N ILE A 99 15.63 -34.10 -16.16
CA ILE A 99 17.00 -34.38 -15.70
C ILE A 99 17.37 -33.50 -14.48
N TYR A 100 17.03 -32.21 -14.52
CA TYR A 100 17.39 -31.26 -13.47
C TYR A 100 16.41 -31.23 -12.30
N ALA A 101 15.30 -31.98 -12.38
CA ALA A 101 14.21 -31.97 -11.40
C ALA A 101 13.70 -30.54 -11.09
N CYS A 102 13.41 -29.77 -12.14
CA CYS A 102 12.87 -28.42 -12.06
C CYS A 102 11.64 -28.24 -12.98
N HIS A 103 10.96 -27.10 -12.87
CA HIS A 103 9.93 -26.74 -13.84
C HIS A 103 10.59 -26.27 -15.16
N LEU A 104 9.91 -26.49 -16.29
CA LEU A 104 10.43 -26.09 -17.60
C LEU A 104 10.76 -24.59 -17.67
N THR A 105 9.93 -23.75 -17.04
CA THR A 105 10.14 -22.29 -17.01
C THR A 105 11.39 -21.89 -16.23
N ASP A 106 11.88 -22.71 -15.31
CA ASP A 106 13.10 -22.40 -14.54
C ASP A 106 14.33 -22.40 -15.46
N LEU A 107 14.29 -23.18 -16.54
CA LEU A 107 15.32 -23.17 -17.58
C LEU A 107 15.28 -21.92 -18.47
N LEU A 108 14.23 -21.10 -18.39
CA LEU A 108 13.98 -19.95 -19.26
C LEU A 108 13.86 -18.63 -18.48
N VAL A 109 14.03 -18.65 -17.15
CA VAL A 109 13.84 -17.46 -16.29
C VAL A 109 14.76 -16.29 -16.65
N ASP A 110 15.83 -16.55 -17.38
CA ASP A 110 16.81 -15.57 -17.85
C ASP A 110 16.61 -15.13 -19.30
N VAL A 111 15.54 -15.58 -19.95
CA VAL A 111 15.22 -15.25 -21.34
C VAL A 111 13.89 -14.52 -21.40
N GLY A 112 13.94 -13.25 -21.84
CA GLY A 112 12.78 -12.47 -22.29
C GLY A 112 11.59 -12.48 -21.34
N ASP A 113 11.69 -11.81 -20.18
CA ASP A 113 10.54 -11.60 -19.31
C ASP A 113 9.78 -10.32 -19.69
N HIS A 114 8.69 -10.49 -20.44
CA HIS A 114 7.84 -9.39 -20.89
C HIS A 114 6.66 -9.12 -19.96
N ARG A 115 6.57 -9.81 -18.81
CA ARG A 115 5.47 -9.62 -17.84
C ARG A 115 5.40 -8.20 -17.30
N ALA A 116 6.51 -7.45 -17.32
CA ALA A 116 6.52 -6.04 -16.97
C ALA A 116 5.68 -5.17 -17.92
N ALA A 117 5.41 -5.61 -19.16
CA ALA A 117 4.56 -4.88 -20.10
C ALA A 117 3.07 -4.93 -19.72
N ASP A 118 2.64 -5.95 -18.96
CA ASP A 118 1.28 -6.04 -18.44
C ASP A 118 1.12 -5.10 -17.23
N PRO A 119 0.22 -4.08 -17.31
CA PRO A 119 0.03 -3.12 -16.24
C PRO A 119 -0.43 -3.78 -14.93
N VAL A 120 -1.21 -4.86 -14.99
CA VAL A 120 -1.69 -5.58 -13.81
C VAL A 120 -0.55 -6.33 -13.14
N GLN A 121 0.25 -7.05 -13.92
CA GLN A 121 1.39 -7.80 -13.40
C GLN A 121 2.50 -6.88 -12.87
N ARG A 122 2.68 -5.71 -13.49
CA ARG A 122 3.56 -4.66 -13.00
C ARG A 122 3.09 -4.13 -11.64
N ALA A 123 1.82 -3.73 -11.54
CA ALA A 123 1.23 -3.27 -10.29
C ALA A 123 1.37 -4.33 -9.18
N ARG A 124 1.13 -5.62 -9.49
CA ARG A 124 1.30 -6.73 -8.54
C ARG A 124 2.75 -6.89 -8.06
N THR A 125 3.72 -6.85 -8.99
CA THR A 125 5.14 -7.02 -8.66
C THR A 125 5.65 -5.89 -7.77
N GLU A 126 5.23 -4.66 -8.05
CA GLU A 126 5.60 -3.49 -7.27
C GLU A 126 4.96 -3.50 -5.89
N LEU A 127 3.71 -3.93 -5.82
CA LEU A 127 3.01 -4.07 -4.55
C LEU A 127 3.62 -5.17 -3.67
N ALA A 128 4.08 -6.28 -4.26
CA ALA A 128 4.81 -7.33 -3.53
C ALA A 128 6.13 -6.83 -2.92
N ARG A 129 6.68 -5.70 -3.40
CA ARG A 129 7.85 -5.03 -2.81
C ARG A 129 7.50 -4.09 -1.66
N LEU A 130 6.24 -3.65 -1.53
CA LEU A 130 5.84 -2.70 -0.48
C LEU A 130 6.06 -3.22 0.95
N PRO A 131 5.78 -4.50 1.30
CA PRO A 131 6.10 -5.01 2.63
C PRO A 131 7.58 -4.89 2.94
N ALA A 132 8.46 -5.22 1.98
CA ALA A 132 9.91 -5.13 2.15
C ALA A 132 10.39 -3.68 2.37
N VAL A 133 9.75 -2.71 1.70
CA VAL A 133 10.00 -1.27 1.84
C VAL A 133 9.51 -0.72 3.19
N VAL A 134 8.37 -1.20 3.69
CA VAL A 134 7.84 -0.81 5.01
C VAL A 134 8.65 -1.46 6.15
N THR A 135 9.05 -2.73 6.01
CA THR A 135 9.87 -3.42 7.01
C THR A 135 11.30 -2.91 7.07
N THR A 136 11.89 -2.48 5.95
CA THR A 136 13.20 -1.78 5.99
C THR A 136 13.10 -0.47 6.74
N GLY A 137 12.01 0.30 6.56
CA GLY A 137 11.76 1.51 7.34
C GLY A 137 11.60 1.28 8.85
N GLU A 138 11.04 0.14 9.28
CA GLU A 138 10.91 -0.22 10.70
C GLU A 138 12.22 -0.75 11.31
N GLN A 139 13.05 -1.48 10.54
CA GLN A 139 14.37 -1.93 10.97
C GLN A 139 15.43 -0.80 10.98
N GLU A 140 15.25 0.24 10.17
CA GLU A 140 16.09 1.46 10.12
C GLU A 140 16.07 2.29 11.43
N LEU A 141 15.06 2.13 12.29
CA LEU A 141 15.03 2.75 13.62
C LEU A 141 15.93 2.03 14.65
N SER A 142 16.51 0.87 14.28
CA SER A 142 17.14 -0.04 15.24
C SER A 142 18.62 -0.35 14.98
N GLN A 143 19.18 -0.22 13.77
CA GLN A 143 20.60 -0.54 13.52
C GLN A 143 21.32 0.33 12.47
N ASP A 144 22.54 0.73 12.84
CA ASP A 144 23.46 1.62 12.13
C ASP A 144 24.40 0.79 11.23
N THR A 145 24.02 0.54 9.98
CA THR A 145 24.92 -0.02 8.94
C THR A 145 24.72 0.67 7.60
N SER A 146 25.80 1.22 7.03
CA SER A 146 25.77 2.32 6.05
C SER A 146 25.43 1.98 4.59
N ASP A 147 25.40 0.71 4.19
CA ASP A 147 25.31 0.35 2.76
C ASP A 147 23.90 -0.10 2.31
N ASP A 148 23.04 -0.56 3.22
CA ASP A 148 21.67 -1.04 2.91
C ASP A 148 20.61 0.09 3.02
N VAL A 149 20.93 1.14 3.79
CA VAL A 149 20.10 2.33 4.04
C VAL A 149 19.82 3.14 2.75
N GLY A 150 20.68 3.01 1.75
CA GLY A 150 20.52 3.71 0.46
C GLY A 150 19.44 3.09 -0.44
N ALA A 151 19.26 1.77 -0.40
CA ALA A 151 18.40 1.05 -1.33
C ALA A 151 16.91 1.21 -1.01
N GLY A 152 16.52 1.10 0.27
CA GLY A 152 15.14 1.29 0.72
C GLY A 152 14.63 2.72 0.50
N ARG A 153 15.47 3.73 0.83
CA ARG A 153 15.17 5.14 0.58
C ARG A 153 15.08 5.49 -0.90
N ALA A 154 15.91 4.87 -1.74
CA ALA A 154 15.82 5.03 -3.19
C ALA A 154 14.50 4.45 -3.73
N ALA A 155 14.09 3.28 -3.25
CA ALA A 155 12.82 2.66 -3.64
C ALA A 155 11.59 3.48 -3.19
N LEU A 156 11.60 4.03 -1.97
CA LEU A 156 10.56 4.95 -1.48
C LEU A 156 10.49 6.23 -2.29
N ARG A 157 11.65 6.81 -2.63
CA ARG A 157 11.73 8.01 -3.47
C ARG A 157 11.19 7.74 -4.88
N GLU A 158 11.58 6.63 -5.50
CA GLU A 158 11.09 6.23 -6.82
C GLU A 158 9.56 6.02 -6.82
N LEU A 159 9.03 5.37 -5.77
CA LEU A 159 7.60 5.19 -5.58
C LEU A 159 6.87 6.54 -5.43
N ALA A 160 7.41 7.46 -4.63
CA ALA A 160 6.84 8.79 -4.40
C ALA A 160 6.82 9.64 -5.69
N GLU A 161 7.95 9.72 -6.40
CA GLU A 161 8.05 10.45 -7.68
C GLU A 161 7.08 9.92 -8.73
N ARG A 162 6.84 8.61 -8.72
CA ARG A 162 5.91 7.99 -9.65
C ARG A 162 4.46 8.24 -9.27
N LEU A 163 4.11 8.13 -7.98
CA LEU A 163 2.76 8.47 -7.49
C LEU A 163 2.42 9.93 -7.81
N GLU A 164 3.39 10.83 -7.69
CA GLU A 164 3.21 12.25 -8.02
C GLU A 164 2.91 12.49 -9.51
N ARG A 165 3.48 11.67 -10.41
CA ARG A 165 3.28 11.77 -11.86
C ARG A 165 2.09 10.96 -12.40
N THR A 166 1.50 10.09 -11.58
CA THR A 166 0.42 9.19 -12.00
C THR A 166 -0.94 9.81 -11.68
N PRO A 167 -1.88 9.91 -12.63
CA PRO A 167 -3.23 10.39 -12.36
C PRO A 167 -3.93 9.58 -11.26
N ALA A 168 -4.69 10.25 -10.40
CA ALA A 168 -5.38 9.61 -9.28
C ALA A 168 -6.36 8.50 -9.72
N GLN A 169 -6.95 8.63 -10.91
CA GLN A 169 -7.82 7.60 -11.47
C GLN A 169 -7.06 6.29 -11.76
N ASP A 170 -5.86 6.38 -12.35
CA ASP A 170 -5.04 5.21 -12.66
C ASP A 170 -4.58 4.50 -11.38
N VAL A 171 -4.26 5.28 -10.33
CA VAL A 171 -3.94 4.75 -9.00
C VAL A 171 -5.15 4.02 -8.39
N ALA A 172 -6.36 4.58 -8.53
CA ALA A 172 -7.58 3.96 -8.04
C ALA A 172 -7.93 2.66 -8.79
N GLU A 173 -7.74 2.63 -10.11
CA GLU A 173 -7.94 1.43 -10.94
C GLU A 173 -6.96 0.31 -10.55
N GLN A 174 -5.68 0.65 -10.34
CA GLN A 174 -4.67 -0.30 -9.88
C GLN A 174 -5.01 -0.88 -8.49
N LEU A 175 -5.46 -0.03 -7.55
CA LEU A 175 -5.92 -0.45 -6.22
C LEU A 175 -7.15 -1.36 -6.29
N ALA A 176 -8.12 -1.05 -7.16
CA ALA A 176 -9.32 -1.87 -7.34
C ALA A 176 -9.01 -3.26 -7.90
N ILE A 177 -8.10 -3.34 -8.88
CA ILE A 177 -7.62 -4.62 -9.44
C ILE A 177 -6.92 -5.43 -8.35
N TRP A 178 -6.10 -4.81 -7.52
CA TRP A 178 -5.42 -5.51 -6.43
C TRP A 178 -6.42 -6.09 -5.42
N VAL A 179 -7.34 -5.27 -4.93
CA VAL A 179 -8.33 -5.70 -3.93
C VAL A 179 -9.26 -6.78 -4.48
N SER A 180 -9.54 -6.78 -5.78
CA SER A 180 -10.33 -7.84 -6.43
C SER A 180 -9.70 -9.25 -6.33
N GLN A 181 -8.40 -9.33 -6.03
CA GLN A 181 -7.63 -10.57 -5.96
C GLN A 181 -7.44 -11.09 -4.52
N LEU A 182 -7.86 -10.32 -3.51
CA LEU A 182 -7.87 -10.79 -2.12
C LEU A 182 -8.89 -11.92 -1.95
N ASP A 183 -8.71 -12.79 -0.94
CA ASP A 183 -9.67 -13.85 -0.65
C ASP A 183 -11.12 -13.29 -0.61
N PRO A 184 -12.09 -13.88 -1.35
CA PRO A 184 -13.48 -13.43 -1.36
C PRO A 184 -14.14 -13.35 0.03
N ALA A 185 -13.60 -14.05 1.03
CA ALA A 185 -14.06 -14.01 2.41
C ALA A 185 -13.85 -12.63 3.07
N PHE A 186 -12.96 -11.79 2.53
CA PHE A 186 -12.78 -10.42 3.01
C PHE A 186 -13.77 -9.46 2.35
N ASP A 187 -14.33 -8.54 3.15
CA ASP A 187 -15.01 -7.37 2.62
C ASP A 187 -14.00 -6.36 2.06
N ARG A 188 -13.65 -6.62 0.81
CA ARG A 188 -12.77 -5.85 -0.07
C ARG A 188 -13.09 -4.36 -0.09
N ARG A 189 -14.37 -4.00 -0.14
CA ARG A 189 -14.81 -2.59 -0.16
C ARG A 189 -14.51 -1.94 1.18
N SER A 190 -14.80 -2.63 2.28
CA SER A 190 -14.48 -2.16 3.64
C SER A 190 -12.97 -2.04 3.87
N LEU A 191 -12.14 -2.91 3.27
CA LEU A 191 -10.67 -2.79 3.32
C LEU A 191 -10.15 -1.55 2.59
N LEU A 192 -10.65 -1.27 1.38
CA LEU A 192 -10.29 -0.04 0.65
C LEU A 192 -10.69 1.22 1.42
N VAL A 193 -11.89 1.21 2.02
CA VAL A 193 -12.37 2.31 2.84
C VAL A 193 -11.49 2.49 4.09
N LYS A 194 -11.08 1.40 4.73
CA LYS A 194 -10.19 1.42 5.90
C LYS A 194 -8.80 1.95 5.56
N LEU A 195 -8.24 1.56 4.43
CA LEU A 195 -6.94 2.06 3.95
C LEU A 195 -7.03 3.53 3.55
N GLY A 196 -8.07 3.93 2.83
CA GLY A 196 -8.34 5.33 2.52
C GLY A 196 -8.41 6.20 3.78
N PHE A 197 -9.13 5.74 4.80
CA PHE A 197 -9.19 6.40 6.11
C PHE A 197 -7.83 6.48 6.81
N ALA A 198 -7.03 5.42 6.77
CA ALA A 198 -5.67 5.42 7.34
C ALA A 198 -4.77 6.43 6.62
N PHE A 199 -4.87 6.57 5.30
CA PHE A 199 -4.14 7.59 4.55
C PHE A 199 -4.61 9.01 4.87
N THR A 200 -5.93 9.23 5.01
CA THR A 200 -6.45 10.53 5.47
C THR A 200 -5.95 10.88 6.87
N LEU A 201 -5.92 9.90 7.79
CA LEU A 201 -5.40 10.10 9.14
C LEU A 201 -3.90 10.42 9.13
N ALA A 202 -3.11 9.73 8.30
CA ALA A 202 -1.69 9.97 8.14
C ALA A 202 -1.39 11.35 7.51
N ALA A 203 -2.22 11.81 6.57
CA ALA A 203 -2.11 13.14 5.98
C ALA A 203 -2.46 14.27 6.98
N ALA A 204 -3.32 13.98 7.96
CA ALA A 204 -3.71 14.93 9.01
C ALA A 204 -2.72 14.99 10.19
N THR A 205 -1.73 14.09 10.25
CA THR A 205 -0.73 14.11 11.33
C THR A 205 0.30 15.23 11.12
N PRO A 206 0.50 16.14 12.10
CA PRO A 206 1.38 17.30 11.96
C PRO A 206 2.89 16.97 11.88
N ALA A 207 3.26 15.69 12.00
CA ALA A 207 4.64 15.21 11.86
C ALA A 207 5.14 15.17 10.40
N VAL A 208 4.26 15.46 9.42
CA VAL A 208 4.58 15.39 7.98
C VAL A 208 5.18 16.70 7.42
N ASP A 209 5.25 17.79 8.19
CA ASP A 209 5.86 19.05 7.74
C ASP A 209 6.82 19.68 8.76
N ALA A 210 8.04 19.97 8.29
CA ALA A 210 8.90 21.05 8.79
C ALA A 210 9.56 21.74 7.58
N PRO A 211 9.86 23.05 7.59
CA PRO A 211 9.29 24.19 8.31
C PRO A 211 8.38 25.05 7.42
N ARG A 212 7.39 25.69 8.04
CA ARG A 212 6.41 26.62 7.45
C ARG A 212 7.07 27.84 6.80
N PRO A 213 6.93 28.09 5.49
CA PRO A 213 7.04 29.44 4.96
C PRO A 213 5.79 30.22 5.36
N ALA A 214 5.99 31.36 6.02
CA ALA A 214 4.97 32.37 6.14
C ALA A 214 4.75 33.00 4.75
N THR A 215 3.66 32.64 4.07
CA THR A 215 3.27 33.32 2.83
C THR A 215 1.85 33.84 2.92
N ALA A 216 1.81 35.17 2.99
CA ALA A 216 0.80 36.14 2.55
C ALA A 216 -0.61 35.63 2.21
N ALA A 217 -1.58 36.23 2.89
CA ALA A 217 -2.99 36.17 2.56
C ALA A 217 -3.25 36.51 1.09
N VAL A 218 -3.89 35.59 0.37
CA VAL A 218 -4.47 35.84 -0.95
C VAL A 218 -5.81 36.57 -0.77
N PRO A 219 -6.06 37.70 -1.46
CA PRO A 219 -7.33 38.42 -1.36
C PRO A 219 -8.43 37.67 -2.10
N GLY A 220 -9.56 37.42 -1.44
CA GLY A 220 -10.76 36.78 -2.00
C GLY A 220 -11.30 35.58 -1.19
N THR A 221 -10.74 35.29 -0.01
CA THR A 221 -11.16 34.19 0.85
C THR A 221 -12.57 34.44 1.39
N LEU A 222 -13.49 33.52 1.09
CA LEU A 222 -14.77 33.47 1.80
C LEU A 222 -14.48 33.26 3.29
N ASP A 223 -14.82 34.26 4.11
CA ASP A 223 -14.85 34.06 5.55
C ASP A 223 -16.03 33.14 5.90
N LEU A 224 -15.71 31.98 6.47
CA LEU A 224 -16.65 30.95 6.91
C LEU A 224 -16.94 31.07 8.41
N SER A 225 -16.35 32.06 9.09
CA SER A 225 -16.58 32.29 10.51
C SER A 225 -18.03 32.68 10.77
N GLY A 226 -18.62 32.10 11.83
CA GLY A 226 -20.02 32.34 12.16
C GLY A 226 -20.63 31.28 13.06
N VAL A 227 -21.91 31.44 13.35
CA VAL A 227 -22.77 30.42 13.94
C VAL A 227 -23.46 29.66 12.81
N TRP A 228 -23.32 28.33 12.85
CA TRP A 228 -23.85 27.41 11.86
C TRP A 228 -24.76 26.38 12.51
N LYS A 229 -25.84 26.01 11.85
CA LYS A 229 -26.63 24.84 12.20
C LYS A 229 -25.98 23.61 11.58
N SER A 230 -25.57 22.68 12.43
CA SER A 230 -24.99 21.38 12.08
C SER A 230 -26.03 20.29 12.22
N GLU A 231 -26.30 19.55 11.15
CA GLU A 231 -27.21 18.41 11.14
C GLU A 231 -26.54 17.20 10.50
N TYR A 232 -26.59 16.05 11.16
CA TYR A 232 -26.05 14.81 10.60
C TYR A 232 -27.00 13.63 10.85
N SER A 233 -27.06 12.70 9.88
CA SER A 233 -27.85 11.47 10.00
C SER A 233 -27.00 10.27 10.39
N PHE A 234 -27.57 9.32 11.14
CA PHE A 234 -26.92 8.10 11.55
C PHE A 234 -27.91 6.95 11.73
N TYR A 235 -27.50 5.72 11.39
CA TYR A 235 -28.29 4.53 11.69
C TYR A 235 -28.00 4.04 13.11
N SER A 236 -29.05 3.79 13.89
CA SER A 236 -28.93 3.29 15.26
C SER A 236 -29.24 1.80 15.30
N ASP A 237 -28.22 0.93 15.28
CA ASP A 237 -28.43 -0.53 15.28
C ASP A 237 -29.30 -1.00 16.45
N GLY A 238 -29.08 -0.45 17.64
CA GLY A 238 -29.85 -0.80 18.83
C GLY A 238 -31.31 -0.36 18.79
N ARG A 239 -31.67 0.58 17.91
CA ARG A 239 -33.04 1.07 17.71
C ARG A 239 -33.62 0.72 16.34
N GLY A 240 -32.84 0.11 15.45
CA GLY A 240 -33.25 -0.35 14.13
C GLY A 240 -33.74 0.74 13.17
N GLN A 241 -33.33 2.00 13.35
CA GLN A 241 -33.82 3.13 12.54
C GLN A 241 -32.74 4.19 12.29
N GLU A 242 -32.92 4.95 11.20
CA GLU A 242 -32.14 6.16 10.93
C GLU A 242 -32.63 7.31 11.79
N LEU A 243 -31.70 8.08 12.32
CA LEU A 243 -31.93 9.22 13.19
C LEU A 243 -31.07 10.39 12.74
N ALA A 244 -31.44 11.58 13.18
CA ALA A 244 -30.65 12.78 12.98
C ALA A 244 -30.31 13.41 14.34
N SER A 245 -29.21 14.14 14.36
CA SER A 245 -28.81 14.98 15.49
C SER A 245 -28.50 16.38 14.98
N THR A 246 -28.80 17.37 15.81
CA THR A 246 -28.66 18.78 15.46
C THR A 246 -27.89 19.50 16.55
N HIS A 247 -26.91 20.30 16.14
CA HIS A 247 -26.15 21.20 17.00
C HIS A 247 -26.07 22.57 16.36
N TYR A 248 -26.05 23.64 17.15
CA TYR A 248 -25.52 24.92 16.66
C TYR A 248 -24.04 24.98 17.01
N VAL A 249 -23.20 25.28 16.03
CA VAL A 249 -21.75 25.29 16.16
C VAL A 249 -21.19 26.65 15.80
N VAL A 250 -20.12 27.05 16.47
CA VAL A 250 -19.31 28.21 16.10
C VAL A 250 -18.15 27.70 15.25
N ILE A 251 -18.06 28.21 14.03
CA ILE A 251 -16.92 27.99 13.15
C ILE A 251 -15.98 29.18 13.27
N ARG A 252 -14.69 28.91 13.49
CA ARG A 252 -13.61 29.91 13.47
C ARG A 252 -12.67 29.59 12.32
N HIS A 253 -12.57 30.51 11.35
CA HIS A 253 -11.71 30.36 10.18
C HIS A 253 -10.37 31.06 10.38
N GLN A 254 -9.26 30.33 10.26
CA GLN A 254 -7.90 30.87 10.32
C GLN A 254 -7.03 30.26 9.22
N GLY A 255 -6.72 31.04 8.18
CA GLY A 255 -5.92 30.58 7.05
C GLY A 255 -6.63 29.48 6.27
N ASN A 256 -6.13 28.25 6.35
CA ASN A 256 -6.76 27.05 5.78
C ASN A 256 -7.33 26.12 6.86
N ALA A 257 -7.47 26.57 8.11
CA ALA A 257 -7.99 25.76 9.20
C ALA A 257 -9.37 26.28 9.65
N LEU A 258 -10.29 25.35 9.90
CA LEU A 258 -11.59 25.59 10.51
C LEU A 258 -11.67 24.81 11.82
N SER A 259 -11.79 25.53 12.93
CA SER A 259 -12.14 24.93 14.22
C SER A 259 -13.63 25.11 14.46
N VAL A 260 -14.30 24.02 14.82
CA VAL A 260 -15.76 23.94 14.98
C VAL A 260 -16.06 23.46 16.39
N GLU A 261 -16.86 24.22 17.14
CA GLU A 261 -17.28 23.83 18.48
C GLU A 261 -18.78 24.09 18.68
N SER A 262 -19.51 23.13 19.23
CA SER A 262 -20.92 23.28 19.57
C SER A 262 -21.15 24.30 20.67
N LEU A 263 -22.23 25.06 20.53
CA LEU A 263 -22.82 25.81 21.63
C LEU A 263 -23.39 24.85 22.68
N PRO A 264 -23.57 25.30 23.94
CA PRO A 264 -24.24 24.50 24.96
C PRO A 264 -25.60 24.01 24.47
N HIS A 265 -25.79 22.69 24.46
CA HIS A 265 -27.04 22.04 24.08
C HIS A 265 -27.86 21.72 25.34
N SER A 266 -29.19 21.89 25.31
CA SER A 266 -30.11 21.51 26.41
C SER A 266 -29.89 20.10 27.01
N THR A 267 -29.41 19.15 26.20
CA THR A 267 -29.20 17.75 26.60
C THR A 267 -27.79 17.48 27.14
N GLY A 268 -26.90 18.46 27.09
CA GLY A 268 -25.48 18.32 27.45
C GLY A 268 -24.65 17.54 26.43
N SER A 269 -25.11 17.40 25.18
CA SER A 269 -24.31 16.88 24.07
C SER A 269 -23.30 17.92 23.60
N GLU A 270 -22.07 17.52 23.29
CA GLU A 270 -20.97 18.39 22.86
C GLU A 270 -20.34 17.85 21.58
N LEU A 271 -20.14 18.71 20.58
CA LEU A 271 -19.58 18.38 19.28
C LEU A 271 -18.40 19.29 18.96
N ARG A 272 -17.30 18.71 18.48
CA ARG A 272 -16.11 19.42 18.02
C ARG A 272 -15.64 18.88 16.68
N MET A 273 -15.11 19.75 15.83
CA MET A 273 -14.43 19.35 14.60
C MET A 273 -13.19 20.21 14.35
N GLU A 274 -12.21 19.60 13.71
CA GLU A 274 -11.01 20.29 13.22
C GLU A 274 -10.87 19.93 11.74
N LEU A 275 -11.00 20.94 10.86
CA LEU A 275 -11.03 20.76 9.41
C LEU A 275 -9.94 21.60 8.72
N ALA A 276 -9.33 21.03 7.69
CA ALA A 276 -8.47 21.73 6.75
C ALA A 276 -9.27 22.08 5.48
N LEU A 277 -9.14 23.31 5.02
CA LEU A 277 -9.76 23.85 3.82
C LEU A 277 -8.76 23.80 2.66
N ASP A 278 -9.18 23.16 1.56
CA ASP A 278 -8.48 23.15 0.28
C ASP A 278 -9.47 23.49 -0.84
N GLY A 279 -9.38 24.71 -1.37
CA GLY A 279 -10.35 25.26 -2.31
C GLY A 279 -11.78 25.25 -1.74
N ILE A 280 -12.64 24.42 -2.32
CA ILE A 280 -14.05 24.25 -1.91
C ILE A 280 -14.28 23.03 -1.01
N SER A 281 -13.23 22.33 -0.60
CA SER A 281 -13.31 21.14 0.24
C SER A 281 -12.84 21.45 1.66
N ALA A 282 -13.63 21.07 2.67
CA ALA A 282 -13.25 21.09 4.08
C ALA A 282 -13.20 19.64 4.58
N THR A 283 -12.01 19.16 4.94
CA THR A 283 -11.77 17.77 5.35
C THR A 283 -11.10 17.72 6.71
N GLY A 284 -11.55 16.82 7.59
CA GLY A 284 -10.90 16.66 8.89
C GLY A 284 -11.59 15.68 9.81
N THR A 285 -11.51 15.94 11.12
CA THR A 285 -11.99 15.03 12.16
C THR A 285 -13.11 15.63 12.98
N TRP A 286 -13.94 14.77 13.57
CA TRP A 286 -15.00 15.17 14.48
C TRP A 286 -14.97 14.29 15.73
N GLU A 287 -15.41 14.87 16.84
CA GLU A 287 -15.63 14.21 18.11
C GLU A 287 -16.97 14.67 18.66
N GLU A 288 -17.80 13.73 19.09
CA GLU A 288 -19.03 14.05 19.80
C GLU A 288 -19.11 13.28 21.11
N LYS A 289 -19.37 14.00 22.19
CA LYS A 289 -19.79 13.43 23.46
C LYS A 289 -21.31 13.55 23.56
N THR A 290 -21.98 12.41 23.48
CA THR A 290 -23.45 12.34 23.52
C THR A 290 -24.01 12.80 24.86
N SER A 291 -25.30 13.14 24.89
CA SER A 291 -26.01 13.49 26.13
C SER A 291 -25.79 12.46 27.26
N PRO A 292 -25.39 12.88 28.48
CA PRO A 292 -25.25 11.99 29.64
C PRO A 292 -26.56 11.33 30.06
N THR A 293 -27.70 11.98 29.82
CA THR A 293 -29.04 11.51 30.18
C THR A 293 -29.76 10.82 29.01
N GLY A 294 -29.21 10.87 27.79
CA GLY A 294 -29.76 10.26 26.60
C GLY A 294 -29.45 8.76 26.44
N TYR A 295 -29.92 8.17 25.33
CA TYR A 295 -29.76 6.73 25.02
C TYR A 295 -28.30 6.25 25.07
N TYR A 296 -27.37 7.08 24.61
CA TYR A 296 -25.94 6.75 24.54
C TYR A 296 -25.15 7.09 25.80
N LYS A 297 -25.79 7.70 26.81
CA LYS A 297 -25.28 7.90 28.18
C LYS A 297 -23.87 8.51 28.26
N GLY A 298 -23.61 9.59 27.55
CA GLY A 298 -22.31 10.26 27.63
C GLY A 298 -21.18 9.61 26.85
N ALA A 299 -21.47 8.64 25.96
CA ALA A 299 -20.46 8.02 25.12
C ALA A 299 -19.80 9.04 24.18
N VAL A 300 -18.50 8.89 23.98
CA VAL A 300 -17.70 9.68 23.05
C VAL A 300 -17.54 8.90 21.74
N TYR A 301 -17.95 9.52 20.64
CA TYR A 301 -17.78 9.04 19.28
C TYR A 301 -16.78 9.94 18.55
N ARG A 302 -16.01 9.35 17.64
CA ARG A 302 -14.97 10.03 16.87
C ARG A 302 -14.99 9.53 15.44
N GLY A 303 -14.53 10.37 14.53
CA GLY A 303 -14.48 10.01 13.12
C GLY A 303 -13.86 11.06 12.22
N ALA A 304 -14.02 10.87 10.91
CA ALA A 304 -13.63 11.82 9.89
C ALA A 304 -14.85 12.35 9.14
N THR A 305 -14.69 13.52 8.55
CA THR A 305 -15.72 14.16 7.71
C THR A 305 -15.07 14.88 6.55
N GLN A 306 -15.76 14.89 5.42
CA GLN A 306 -15.44 15.72 4.28
C GLN A 306 -16.70 16.46 3.85
N LEU A 307 -16.59 17.78 3.71
CA LEU A 307 -17.65 18.70 3.36
C LEU A 307 -17.24 19.50 2.13
N LEU A 308 -18.18 19.78 1.25
CA LEU A 308 -18.03 20.67 0.11
C LEU A 308 -18.74 21.99 0.40
N VAL A 309 -18.03 23.10 0.18
CA VAL A 309 -18.55 24.46 0.30
C VAL A 309 -19.28 24.80 -0.99
N GLU A 310 -20.61 24.72 -0.99
CA GLU A 310 -21.44 24.97 -2.18
C GLU A 310 -21.66 26.47 -2.42
N SER A 311 -21.93 27.18 -1.33
CA SER A 311 -22.06 28.63 -1.28
C SER A 311 -21.56 29.10 0.08
N GLY A 312 -21.24 30.39 0.24
CA GLY A 312 -20.71 30.92 1.50
C GLY A 312 -21.59 30.79 2.74
N GLY A 313 -22.74 30.12 2.64
CA GLY A 313 -23.62 29.78 3.73
C GLY A 313 -24.04 28.31 3.81
N GLN A 314 -23.48 27.40 3.01
CA GLN A 314 -23.83 25.98 3.06
C GLN A 314 -22.62 25.08 2.80
N MET A 315 -22.45 24.06 3.65
CA MET A 315 -21.52 22.97 3.44
C MET A 315 -22.25 21.64 3.53
N THR A 316 -22.07 20.77 2.54
CA THR A 316 -22.71 19.45 2.50
C THR A 316 -21.65 18.38 2.34
N GLY A 317 -21.87 17.22 2.93
CA GLY A 317 -20.91 16.14 2.82
C GLY A 317 -21.31 14.91 3.60
N ARG A 318 -20.31 14.12 3.98
CA ARG A 318 -20.52 12.87 4.70
C ARG A 318 -19.52 12.71 5.81
N TRP A 319 -19.96 12.01 6.85
CA TRP A 319 -19.12 11.63 7.97
C TRP A 319 -18.92 10.11 7.99
N LEU A 320 -17.82 9.70 8.61
CA LEU A 320 -17.47 8.32 8.92
C LEU A 320 -17.06 8.23 10.39
N GLY A 321 -17.54 7.23 11.12
CA GLY A 321 -17.15 6.98 12.52
C GLY A 321 -17.33 5.52 12.89
N PHE A 322 -16.99 5.14 14.11
CA PHE A 322 -17.12 3.75 14.56
C PHE A 322 -17.86 3.61 15.90
N GLY A 323 -18.65 2.54 16.01
CA GLY A 323 -19.38 2.20 17.22
C GLY A 323 -18.58 1.33 18.22
N LYS A 324 -19.25 0.90 19.30
CA LYS A 324 -18.66 0.07 20.39
C LYS A 324 -18.09 -1.28 19.96
N ARG A 325 -18.29 -1.71 18.70
CA ARG A 325 -17.77 -2.96 18.12
C ARG A 325 -16.89 -2.72 16.89
N PHE A 326 -16.39 -1.50 16.69
CA PHE A 326 -15.66 -1.09 15.48
C PHE A 326 -16.47 -1.24 14.18
N GLN A 327 -17.79 -1.39 14.27
CA GLN A 327 -18.68 -1.26 13.13
C GLN A 327 -18.61 0.17 12.62
N ILE A 328 -18.25 0.31 11.35
CA ILE A 328 -18.09 1.60 10.68
C ILE A 328 -19.47 2.09 10.29
N ASN A 329 -19.80 3.29 10.75
CA ASN A 329 -21.02 4.01 10.42
C ASN A 329 -20.68 5.23 9.57
N ASN A 330 -21.62 5.61 8.71
CA ASN A 330 -21.53 6.82 7.91
C ASN A 330 -22.91 7.45 7.75
N GLY A 331 -22.93 8.73 7.39
CA GLY A 331 -24.18 9.44 7.12
C GLY A 331 -23.93 10.77 6.45
N ALA A 332 -25.01 11.44 6.07
CA ALA A 332 -24.93 12.80 5.56
C ALA A 332 -24.58 13.76 6.70
N TRP A 333 -23.80 14.79 6.39
CA TRP A 333 -23.57 15.94 7.28
C TRP A 333 -23.81 17.22 6.50
N GLU A 334 -24.61 18.11 7.06
CA GLU A 334 -24.86 19.43 6.54
C GLU A 334 -24.57 20.51 7.58
N LEU A 335 -23.91 21.59 7.15
CA LEU A 335 -23.73 22.83 7.90
C LEU A 335 -24.42 23.97 7.14
N ARG A 336 -25.33 24.70 7.79
CA ARG A 336 -25.97 25.90 7.25
C ARG A 336 -25.64 27.12 8.08
N LEU A 337 -25.20 28.21 7.45
CA LEU A 337 -24.87 29.46 8.13
C LEU A 337 -26.14 30.13 8.62
N GLU A 338 -26.18 30.43 9.91
CA GLU A 338 -27.31 31.10 10.57
C GLU A 338 -26.97 32.55 10.89
N SER A 339 -25.72 32.82 11.27
CA SER A 339 -25.22 34.17 11.53
C SER A 339 -23.73 34.26 11.30
N ARG A 340 -23.26 35.36 10.68
CA ARG A 340 -21.82 35.69 10.61
C ARG A 340 -21.30 36.33 11.91
N SER A 341 -22.20 36.75 12.79
CA SER A 341 -21.84 37.36 14.07
C SER A 341 -21.58 36.28 15.12
N ILE A 342 -20.39 36.32 15.70
CA ILE A 342 -19.98 35.47 16.83
C ILE A 342 -19.93 36.26 18.15
N THR A 343 -20.67 37.37 18.24
CA THR A 343 -20.77 38.15 19.49
C THR A 343 -21.44 37.31 20.59
N PRO A 344 -21.16 37.60 21.88
CA PRO A 344 -21.80 36.89 22.99
C PRO A 344 -23.33 36.87 22.90
N ASP A 345 -23.94 37.99 22.48
CA ASP A 345 -25.39 38.11 22.30
C ASP A 345 -25.92 37.22 21.17
N SER A 346 -25.20 37.17 20.03
CA SER A 346 -25.58 36.31 18.90
C SER A 346 -25.47 34.83 19.29
N VAL A 347 -24.40 34.47 20.01
CA VAL A 347 -24.19 33.11 20.50
C VAL A 347 -25.26 32.71 21.52
N ALA A 348 -25.62 33.60 22.45
CA ALA A 348 -26.63 33.34 23.47
C ALA A 348 -28.02 33.10 22.85
N GLU A 349 -28.36 33.82 21.77
CA GLU A 349 -29.60 33.61 21.04
C GLU A 349 -29.71 32.17 20.52
N PHE A 350 -28.69 31.65 19.83
CA PHE A 350 -28.73 30.30 19.27
C PHE A 350 -28.58 29.20 20.33
N ALA A 351 -27.82 29.45 21.42
CA ALA A 351 -27.74 28.51 22.54
C ALA A 351 -29.11 28.26 23.21
N SER A 352 -30.04 29.22 23.13
CA SER A 352 -31.41 29.06 23.65
C SER A 352 -32.36 28.26 22.76
N ARG A 353 -31.97 27.97 21.51
CA ARG A 353 -32.82 27.29 20.51
C ARG A 353 -32.69 25.77 20.53
N VAL A 354 -31.87 25.21 21.42
CA VAL A 354 -31.44 23.80 21.42
C VAL A 354 -31.72 23.12 22.74
#